data_AF-A0A535PBD4-F1
#
_entry.id   AF-A0A535PBD4-F1
#
_cell.length_a   1.000
_cell.length_b   1.000
_cell.length_c   1.000
_cell.angle_alpha   90.00
_cell.angle_beta   90.00
_cell.angle_gamma   90.00
#
_symmetry.space_group_name_H-M   'P 1'
#
loop_
_entity.id
_entity.type
_entity.pdbx_description
1 polymer ?
#
loop_
_entity_poly.entity_id
_entity_poly.type
_entity_poly.pdbx_seq_one_letter_code
_entity_poly.pdbx_strand_id
1 'polypeptide(L)'
;MEKLRSWGSAAIVSVGVEGEPVEAASEARVLICQVPDDIVAVRRADPALARRWRLAVRTALGGALRRGYAISGATRSGWYVLESGSE
;
A
#
# COMPACT_ATOMS: atom_id res chain seq x y z
N MET A 1 -11.58 8.19 5.41
CA MET A 1 -12.00 7.27 4.34
C MET A 1 -12.56 8.02 3.14
N GLU A 2 -13.61 8.85 3.29
CA GLU A 2 -14.26 9.57 2.17
C GLU A 2 -13.33 10.55 1.41
N LYS A 3 -12.47 11.29 2.12
CA LYS A 3 -11.62 12.33 1.52
C LYS A 3 -10.51 11.83 0.58
N LEU A 4 -10.13 10.55 0.63
CA LEU A 4 -9.11 9.98 -0.27
C LEU A 4 -9.70 9.45 -1.58
N ARG A 5 -11.01 9.14 -1.61
CA ARG A 5 -11.71 8.71 -2.83
C ARG A 5 -12.04 9.88 -3.77
N SER A 6 -12.13 11.11 -3.26
CA SER A 6 -12.44 12.29 -4.09
C SER A 6 -11.24 12.87 -4.83
N TRP A 7 -10.02 12.48 -4.48
CA TRP A 7 -8.81 12.83 -5.20
C TRP A 7 -8.38 11.59 -5.97
N GLY A 8 -8.30 11.64 -7.30
CA GLY A 8 -8.01 10.49 -8.16
C GLY A 8 -6.85 9.64 -7.62
N SER A 9 -7.21 8.63 -6.83
CA SER A 9 -6.29 7.81 -6.07
C SER A 9 -6.51 6.35 -6.46
N ALA A 10 -5.42 5.60 -6.46
CA ALA A 10 -5.44 4.19 -6.81
C ALA A 10 -4.65 3.39 -5.80
N ALA A 11 -5.19 2.23 -5.42
CA ALA A 11 -4.46 1.27 -4.61
C ALA A 11 -3.41 0.56 -5.48
N ILE A 12 -2.15 0.60 -5.07
CA ILE A 12 -1.06 -0.20 -5.65
C ILE A 12 -0.81 -1.48 -4.88
N VAL A 13 -1.27 -1.53 -3.63
CA VAL A 13 -1.42 -2.74 -2.83
C VAL A 13 -2.73 -2.64 -2.08
N SER A 14 -3.53 -3.70 -2.12
CA SER A 14 -4.75 -3.89 -1.34
C SER A 14 -4.78 -5.25 -0.65
N VAL A 15 -5.67 -5.39 0.34
CA VAL A 15 -5.95 -6.69 0.98
C VAL A 15 -6.96 -7.44 0.10
N GLY A 16 -6.58 -8.65 -0.33
CA GLY A 16 -7.40 -9.58 -1.08
C GLY A 16 -8.44 -10.27 -0.20
N VAL A 17 -9.30 -11.07 -0.84
CA VAL A 17 -10.42 -11.75 -0.17
C VAL A 17 -9.95 -12.74 0.90
N GLU A 18 -8.80 -13.39 0.68
CA GLU A 18 -8.18 -14.32 1.63
C GLU A 18 -7.16 -13.63 2.55
N GLY A 19 -7.13 -12.28 2.58
CA GLY A 19 -6.17 -11.51 3.37
C GLY A 19 -4.77 -11.44 2.77
N GLU A 20 -4.60 -11.88 1.52
CA GLU A 20 -3.36 -11.82 0.76
C GLU A 20 -3.11 -10.43 0.16
N PRO A 21 -1.84 -10.05 -0.09
CA PRO A 21 -1.58 -8.82 -0.81
C PRO A 21 -2.00 -8.97 -2.28
N VAL A 22 -2.77 -8.01 -2.77
CA VAL A 22 -3.10 -7.84 -4.18
C VAL A 22 -2.36 -6.60 -4.69
N GLU A 23 -1.46 -6.81 -5.66
CA GLU A 23 -0.68 -5.74 -6.27
C GLU A 23 -1.38 -5.21 -7.53
N ALA A 24 -1.32 -3.91 -7.75
CA ALA A 24 -1.82 -3.27 -8.95
C ALA A 24 -0.88 -2.15 -9.39
N ALA A 25 -0.79 -1.94 -10.71
CA ALA A 25 -0.08 -0.80 -11.28
C ALA A 25 -0.99 0.41 -11.38
N SER A 26 -0.47 1.59 -11.05
CA SER A 26 -1.15 2.84 -11.29
C SER A 26 -0.17 4.01 -11.40
N GLU A 27 -0.59 4.99 -12.19
CA GLU A 27 0.07 6.29 -12.38
C GLU A 27 -0.81 7.44 -11.86
N ALA A 28 -1.82 7.13 -11.04
CA ALA A 28 -2.62 8.15 -10.39
C ALA A 28 -1.74 9.11 -9.57
N ARG A 29 -2.16 10.38 -9.47
CA ARG A 29 -1.43 11.40 -8.70
C ARG A 29 -1.21 10.98 -7.25
N VAL A 30 -2.21 10.30 -6.68
CA VAL A 30 -2.16 9.75 -5.32
C VAL A 30 -2.18 8.22 -5.40
N LEU A 31 -1.16 7.57 -4.84
CA LEU A 31 -1.10 6.13 -4.69
C LEU A 31 -1.37 5.73 -3.25
N ILE A 32 -2.05 4.60 -3.09
CA ILE A 32 -2.38 4.04 -1.78
C ILE A 32 -1.76 2.64 -1.69
N CYS A 33 -0.94 2.40 -0.67
CA CYS A 33 -0.45 1.07 -0.32
C CYS A 33 -1.09 0.65 1.01
N GLN A 34 -2.07 -0.25 0.94
CA GLN A 34 -2.69 -0.85 2.11
C GLN A 34 -1.86 -2.02 2.61
N VAL A 35 -1.82 -2.20 3.93
CA VAL A 35 -1.39 -3.42 4.62
C VAL A 35 -2.51 -3.88 5.56
N PRO A 36 -2.50 -5.14 6.03
CA PRO A 36 -3.50 -5.61 6.99
C PRO A 36 -3.49 -4.78 8.27
N ASP A 37 -4.68 -4.52 8.82
CA ASP A 37 -4.86 -3.73 10.05
C ASP A 37 -4.07 -4.32 11.22
N ASP A 38 -3.91 -5.65 11.28
CA ASP A 38 -3.09 -6.36 12.27
C ASP A 38 -2.05 -7.30 11.62
N ILE A 39 -0.99 -6.70 11.07
CA ILE A 39 0.14 -7.44 10.51
C ILE A 39 0.88 -8.30 11.57
N VAL A 40 0.69 -8.04 12.87
CA VAL A 40 1.31 -8.83 13.95
C VAL A 40 0.56 -10.15 14.11
N ALA A 41 -0.77 -10.12 14.11
CA ALA A 41 -1.60 -11.32 14.10
C ALA A 41 -1.31 -12.18 12.85
N VAL A 42 -1.21 -11.57 11.67
CA VAL A 42 -0.85 -12.28 10.43
C VAL A 42 0.52 -12.98 10.57
N ARG A 43 1.54 -12.30 11.11
CA ARG A 43 2.87 -12.89 11.34
C ARG A 43 2.87 -14.09 12.28
N ARG A 44 1.96 -14.09 13.27
CA ARG A 44 1.83 -15.19 14.23
C ARG A 44 1.07 -16.37 13.64
N ALA A 45 0.00 -16.10 12.89
CA ALA A 45 -0.86 -17.13 12.31
C ALA A 45 -0.23 -17.78 11.07
N ASP A 46 0.34 -16.97 10.16
CA ASP A 46 0.92 -17.43 8.90
C ASP A 46 2.18 -16.62 8.53
N PRO A 47 3.37 -17.14 8.86
CA PRO A 47 4.64 -16.52 8.49
C PRO A 47 4.87 -16.42 6.97
N ALA A 48 4.31 -17.33 6.17
CA ALA A 48 4.46 -17.33 4.72
C ALA A 48 3.62 -16.19 4.10
N LEU A 49 2.38 -16.02 4.56
CA LEU A 49 1.54 -14.88 4.21
C LEU A 49 2.18 -13.56 4.64
N ALA A 50 2.75 -13.49 5.84
CA ALA A 50 3.47 -12.31 6.29
C ALA A 50 4.69 -11.99 5.41
N ARG A 51 5.39 -13.00 4.88
CA ARG A 51 6.47 -12.81 3.93
C ARG A 51 5.97 -12.27 2.59
N ARG A 52 4.84 -12.78 2.08
CA ARG A 52 4.18 -12.24 0.87
C ARG A 52 3.87 -10.75 1.03
N TRP A 53 3.30 -10.37 2.16
CA TRP A 53 3.04 -8.97 2.51
C TRP A 53 4.29 -8.09 2.51
N ARG A 54 5.38 -8.55 3.16
CA ARG A 54 6.65 -7.79 3.18
C ARG A 54 7.19 -7.56 1.77
N LEU A 55 7.11 -8.55 0.89
CA LEU A 55 7.60 -8.45 -0.48
C LEU A 55 6.73 -7.49 -1.32
N ALA A 56 5.41 -7.66 -1.29
CA ALA A 56 4.48 -6.81 -2.04
C ALA A 56 4.64 -5.33 -1.68
N VAL A 57 4.65 -5.01 -0.38
CA VAL A 57 4.82 -3.63 0.11
C VAL A 57 6.18 -3.06 -0.31
N ARG A 58 7.25 -3.84 -0.18
CA ARG A 58 8.60 -3.40 -0.58
C ARG A 58 8.68 -3.12 -2.08
N THR A 59 8.10 -3.99 -2.90
CA THR A 59 8.06 -3.83 -4.35
C THR A 59 7.25 -2.59 -4.74
N ALA A 60 6.06 -2.44 -4.19
CA ALA A 60 5.16 -1.33 -4.50
C ALA A 60 5.73 0.03 -4.07
N LEU A 61 6.13 0.18 -2.79
CA LEU A 61 6.72 1.42 -2.29
C LEU A 61 8.03 1.73 -3.00
N GLY A 62 8.93 0.75 -3.13
CA GLY A 62 10.19 0.94 -3.84
C GLY A 62 10.01 1.32 -5.30
N GLY A 63 9.00 0.74 -5.97
CA GLY A 63 8.61 1.09 -7.33
C GLY A 63 8.10 2.52 -7.44
N ALA A 64 7.20 2.94 -6.56
CA ALA A 64 6.65 4.29 -6.56
C ALA A 64 7.73 5.35 -6.25
N LEU A 65 8.57 5.12 -5.25
CA LEU A 65 9.68 6.02 -4.90
C LEU A 65 10.66 6.21 -6.06
N ARG A 66 11.01 5.13 -6.80
CA ARG A 66 11.84 5.24 -8.01
C ARG A 66 11.17 6.02 -9.14
N ARG A 67 9.84 6.07 -9.17
CA ARG A 67 9.07 6.91 -10.11
C ARG A 67 8.91 8.36 -9.64
N GLY A 68 9.52 8.75 -8.53
CA GLY A 68 9.46 10.13 -8.02
C GLY A 68 8.25 10.42 -7.11
N TYR A 69 7.51 9.39 -6.68
CA TYR A 69 6.50 9.58 -5.64
C TYR A 69 7.18 9.78 -4.28
N ALA A 70 6.59 10.61 -3.43
CA ALA A 70 6.99 10.78 -2.04
C ALA A 70 5.89 10.27 -1.10
N ILE A 71 6.27 9.71 0.04
CA ILE A 71 5.30 9.32 1.08
C ILE A 71 4.78 10.60 1.74
N SER A 72 3.51 10.91 1.55
CA SER A 72 2.85 12.10 2.12
C SER A 72 2.09 11.80 3.42
N GLY A 73 1.81 10.51 3.70
CA GLY A 73 1.16 10.11 4.93
C GLY A 73 1.24 8.62 5.22
N ALA A 74 1.12 8.27 6.49
CA ALA A 74 0.91 6.91 6.94
C ALA A 74 -0.12 6.87 8.06
N THR A 75 -0.96 5.84 8.09
CA THR A 75 -1.94 5.64 9.17
C THR A 75 -1.57 4.43 10.01
N ARG A 76 -1.96 4.46 11.30
CA ARG A 76 -1.78 3.31 12.20
C ARG A 76 -2.58 2.08 11.77
N SER A 77 -3.68 2.27 11.02
CA SER A 77 -4.48 1.21 10.44
C SER A 77 -3.87 0.62 9.15
N GLY A 78 -2.59 0.85 8.89
CA GLY A 78 -1.89 0.13 7.83
C GLY A 78 -2.03 0.73 6.44
N TRP A 79 -1.97 2.05 6.30
CA TRP A 79 -2.02 2.69 4.98
C TRP A 79 -0.80 3.58 4.78
N TYR A 80 -0.20 3.53 3.59
CA TYR A 80 0.74 4.53 3.11
C TYR A 80 0.09 5.30 1.95
N VAL A 81 0.17 6.62 2.02
CA VAL A 81 -0.25 7.52 0.96
C VAL A 81 1.01 8.07 0.30
N LEU A 82 1.08 7.96 -1.02
CA LEU A 82 2.15 8.53 -1.81
C LEU A 82 1.60 9.52 -2.82
N GLU A 83 2.33 10.61 -3.04
CA GLU A 83 1.97 11.64 -3.99
C GLU A 83 3.10 11.80 -5.01
N SER A 84 2.74 11.88 -6.29
CA SER A 84 3.70 12.23 -7.33
C SER A 84 4.18 13.65 -7.04
N GLY A 85 5.50 13.85 -6.90
CA GLY A 85 6.09 15.17 -6.75
C GLY A 85 5.51 16.10 -7.83
N SER A 86 4.85 17.16 -7.40
CA SER A 86 4.37 18.19 -8.32
C SER A 86 5.57 19.10 -8.60
N GLU A 87 6.36 18.75 -9.60
CA GLU A 87 7.31 19.67 -10.24
C GLU A 87 6.72 20.17 -11.57
#